data_AF-A0A929ITB4-F1
#
_entry.id   AF-A0A929ITB4-F1
#
_cell.length_a   1.000
_cell.length_b   1.000
_cell.length_c   1.000
_cell.angle_alpha   90.00
_cell.angle_beta   90.00
_cell.angle_gamma   90.00
#
_symmetry.space_group_name_H-M   'P 1'
#
loop_
_entity.id
_entity.type
_entity.pdbx_description
1 polymer ?
#
loop_
_entity_poly.entity_id
_entity_poly.type
_entity_poly.pdbx_seq_one_letter_code
_entity_poly.pdbx_strand_id
1 'polypeptide(L)'
;MKLLATVAIFVAGLATCSVGAAAHSFNVGLVVAFTESTDTRQVRDGFLLAARERDGHPDEEADGHLGGLDVYIYSVDLERESLAGVRALLQREQIDILAVIGPDGAAEKIGTLIAGSRTVLLAPGRLRSTSMEAFTNAFQAAFGYPPSTPAAEGYNAGRRVDVAVRPLGGVDDRAALRRAFNKSRDGLDR
;
A
#
# COMPACT_ATOMS: atom_id res chain seq x y z
N MET A 1 43.89 -60.12 -9.00
CA MET A 1 42.43 -59.86 -8.94
C MET A 1 42.02 -59.62 -7.50
N LYS A 2 41.73 -58.35 -7.14
CA LYS A 2 40.59 -57.87 -6.33
C LYS A 2 40.81 -56.39 -6.06
N LEU A 3 39.86 -55.60 -6.56
CA LEU A 3 39.89 -54.14 -6.69
C LEU A 3 39.76 -53.43 -5.34
N LEU A 4 40.44 -52.29 -5.24
CA LEU A 4 40.11 -51.20 -4.31
C LEU A 4 38.73 -50.62 -4.65
N ALA A 5 37.87 -50.44 -3.66
CA ALA A 5 36.63 -49.67 -3.80
C ALA A 5 36.74 -48.39 -2.96
N THR A 6 37.13 -47.31 -3.62
CA THR A 6 37.03 -45.94 -3.10
C THR A 6 35.56 -45.52 -3.14
N VAL A 7 34.95 -45.32 -1.97
CA VAL A 7 33.59 -44.77 -1.87
C VAL A 7 33.67 -43.27 -2.12
N ALA A 8 33.25 -42.84 -3.31
CA ALA A 8 33.02 -41.43 -3.60
C ALA A 8 31.64 -41.03 -3.04
N ILE A 9 31.64 -40.23 -1.97
CA ILE A 9 30.42 -39.61 -1.45
C ILE A 9 30.06 -38.44 -2.38
N PHE A 10 29.00 -38.63 -3.18
CA PHE A 10 28.40 -37.59 -4.00
C PHE A 10 27.45 -36.78 -3.11
N VAL A 11 27.89 -35.63 -2.60
CA VAL A 11 27.00 -34.68 -1.92
C VAL A 11 26.19 -33.97 -3.00
N ALA A 12 24.99 -34.46 -3.27
CA ALA A 12 24.02 -33.78 -4.10
C ALA A 12 23.63 -32.46 -3.41
N GLY A 13 24.04 -31.34 -4.02
CA GLY A 13 23.64 -30.01 -3.58
C GLY A 13 22.13 -29.87 -3.65
N LEU A 14 21.48 -29.90 -2.49
CA LEU A 14 20.09 -29.46 -2.35
C LEU A 14 20.10 -27.94 -2.53
N ALA A 15 19.82 -27.50 -3.75
CA ALA A 15 19.48 -26.11 -4.01
C ALA A 15 18.16 -25.84 -3.28
N THR A 16 18.24 -25.31 -2.06
CA THR A 16 17.10 -24.71 -1.40
C THR A 16 16.69 -23.51 -2.24
N CYS A 17 15.64 -23.65 -3.05
CA CYS A 17 14.88 -22.51 -3.50
C CYS A 17 14.36 -21.85 -2.23
N SER A 18 15.00 -20.76 -1.81
CA SER A 18 14.45 -19.83 -0.85
C SER A 18 13.20 -19.24 -1.49
N VAL A 19 12.07 -19.93 -1.36
CA VAL A 19 10.76 -19.29 -1.50
C VAL A 19 10.81 -18.19 -0.45
N GLY A 20 10.93 -16.94 -0.90
CA GLY A 20 10.99 -15.80 0.00
C GLY A 20 9.84 -15.95 0.99
N ALA A 21 10.15 -15.88 2.28
CA ALA A 21 9.12 -15.83 3.30
C ALA A 21 8.18 -14.69 2.91
N ALA A 22 6.94 -15.02 2.54
CA ALA A 22 5.94 -14.04 2.16
C ALA A 22 5.87 -13.02 3.29
N ALA A 23 6.17 -11.76 3.01
CA ALA A 23 6.12 -10.73 4.03
C ALA A 23 4.69 -10.67 4.54
N HIS A 24 4.48 -11.03 5.81
CA HIS A 24 3.16 -10.97 6.45
C HIS A 24 2.67 -9.53 6.67
N SER A 25 3.54 -8.54 6.44
CA SER A 25 3.25 -7.12 6.64
C SER A 25 3.97 -6.22 5.63
N PHE A 26 3.45 -5.01 5.40
CA PHE A 26 4.16 -3.95 4.67
C PHE A 26 3.81 -2.56 5.19
N ASN A 27 4.65 -1.57 4.87
CA ASN A 27 4.49 -0.20 5.35
C ASN A 27 3.99 0.74 4.25
N VAL A 28 2.97 1.53 4.58
CA VAL A 28 2.40 2.57 3.72
C VAL A 28 2.59 3.94 4.33
N GLY A 29 3.21 4.85 3.58
CA GLY A 29 3.20 6.28 3.88
C GLY A 29 2.08 6.99 3.11
N LEU A 30 1.22 7.72 3.81
CA LEU A 30 0.19 8.60 3.26
C LEU A 30 0.69 10.04 3.28
N VAL A 31 1.02 10.58 2.12
CA VAL A 31 1.45 11.96 1.95
C VAL A 31 0.25 12.79 1.53
N VAL A 32 -0.23 13.65 2.41
CA VAL A 32 -1.44 14.47 2.22
C VAL A 32 -1.03 15.88 1.79
N ALA A 33 -1.36 16.26 0.56
CA ALA A 33 -0.84 17.45 -0.11
C ALA A 33 -1.91 18.52 -0.41
N PHE A 34 -3.02 18.53 0.32
CA PHE A 34 -4.03 19.59 0.22
C PHE A 34 -3.57 20.86 0.94
N THR A 35 -4.13 22.00 0.55
CA THR A 35 -3.90 23.29 1.19
C THR A 35 -5.10 23.66 2.06
N GLU A 36 -4.85 23.98 3.33
CA GLU A 36 -5.76 24.43 4.40
C GLU A 36 -6.92 23.48 4.77
N SER A 37 -7.12 23.29 6.09
CA SER A 37 -8.24 22.58 6.75
C SER A 37 -8.46 21.10 6.44
N THR A 38 -7.59 20.44 5.66
CA THR A 38 -7.74 19.01 5.41
C THR A 38 -7.44 18.22 6.67
N ASP A 39 -8.46 17.58 7.20
CA ASP A 39 -8.30 16.65 8.29
C ASP A 39 -7.59 15.39 7.77
N THR A 40 -6.27 15.35 7.90
CA THR A 40 -5.41 14.19 7.58
C THR A 40 -5.91 12.93 8.27
N ARG A 41 -6.66 13.06 9.39
CA ARG A 41 -7.37 11.95 10.01
C ARG A 41 -8.39 11.32 9.05
N GLN A 42 -9.18 12.10 8.32
CA GLN A 42 -10.20 11.55 7.42
C GLN A 42 -9.60 10.80 6.23
N VAL A 43 -8.46 11.28 5.70
CA VAL A 43 -7.69 10.55 4.67
C VAL A 43 -7.27 9.18 5.22
N ARG A 44 -6.69 9.16 6.42
CA ARG A 44 -6.29 7.93 7.09
C ARG A 44 -7.47 7.02 7.39
N ASP A 45 -8.58 7.57 7.91
CA ASP A 45 -9.80 6.83 8.25
C ASP A 45 -10.42 6.22 6.98
N GLY A 46 -10.42 6.93 5.85
CA GLY A 46 -10.84 6.41 4.56
C GLY A 46 -9.95 5.26 4.07
N PHE A 47 -8.62 5.41 4.18
CA PHE A 47 -7.68 4.34 3.84
C PHE A 47 -7.87 3.10 4.73
N LEU A 48 -8.07 3.30 6.04
CA LEU A 48 -8.35 2.24 6.99
C LEU A 48 -9.65 1.50 6.70
N LEU A 49 -10.70 2.20 6.26
CA LEU A 49 -11.94 1.55 5.85
C LEU A 49 -11.70 0.57 4.70
N ALA A 50 -10.88 0.93 3.71
CA ALA A 50 -10.54 0.03 2.61
C ALA A 50 -9.77 -1.22 3.10
N ALA A 51 -8.94 -1.09 4.13
CA ALA A 51 -8.22 -2.20 4.76
C ALA A 51 -9.14 -3.11 5.62
N ARG A 52 -10.33 -2.64 5.98
CA ARG A 52 -11.32 -3.44 6.74
C ARG A 52 -12.31 -4.16 5.84
N GLU A 53 -12.71 -3.55 4.72
CA GLU A 53 -13.85 -4.05 3.95
C GLU A 53 -13.61 -5.35 3.16
N ARG A 54 -12.35 -5.75 2.89
CA ARG A 54 -12.06 -6.83 1.92
C ARG A 54 -11.42 -8.10 2.49
N ASP A 55 -11.14 -8.12 3.79
CA ASP A 55 -10.60 -9.29 4.50
C ASP A 55 -11.59 -9.88 5.52
N GLY A 56 -12.89 -9.60 5.34
CA GLY A 56 -13.94 -10.29 6.08
C GLY A 56 -14.16 -11.71 5.55
N HIS A 57 -13.51 -12.69 6.16
CA HIS A 57 -14.16 -14.00 6.31
C HIS A 57 -15.39 -13.82 7.22
N PRO A 58 -16.48 -14.60 7.05
CA PRO A 58 -17.67 -14.48 7.90
C PRO A 58 -17.40 -14.59 9.41
N ASP A 59 -16.24 -15.15 9.79
CA ASP A 59 -15.81 -15.42 11.15
C ASP A 59 -14.56 -14.62 11.59
N GLU A 60 -14.11 -13.63 10.80
CA GLU A 60 -12.97 -12.76 11.15
C GLU A 60 -13.41 -11.29 11.22
N GLU A 61 -13.16 -10.65 12.36
CA GLU A 61 -13.24 -9.18 12.48
C GLU A 61 -12.08 -8.58 11.69
N ALA A 62 -12.37 -7.86 10.61
CA ALA A 62 -11.35 -7.25 9.78
C ALA A 62 -10.54 -6.22 10.57
N ASP A 63 -9.31 -6.58 10.93
CA ASP A 63 -8.40 -5.84 11.80
C ASP A 63 -7.36 -5.00 11.05
N GLY A 64 -7.38 -4.99 9.71
CA GLY A 64 -6.60 -4.04 8.89
C GLY A 64 -5.60 -4.70 7.95
N HIS A 65 -6.05 -5.69 7.19
CA HIS A 65 -5.25 -6.36 6.17
C HIS A 65 -5.49 -5.71 4.80
N LEU A 66 -4.44 -5.56 3.98
CA LEU A 66 -4.56 -5.15 2.59
C LEU A 66 -3.92 -6.21 1.70
N GLY A 67 -4.74 -6.80 0.83
CA GLY A 67 -4.32 -7.93 0.03
C GLY A 67 -3.97 -9.18 0.85
N GLY A 68 -4.53 -9.32 2.05
CA GLY A 68 -4.25 -10.44 2.97
C GLY A 68 -2.97 -10.31 3.78
N LEU A 69 -2.40 -9.10 3.88
CA LEU A 69 -1.18 -8.79 4.65
C LEU A 69 -1.43 -7.65 5.64
N ASP A 70 -0.76 -7.68 6.78
CA ASP A 70 -0.78 -6.57 7.75
C ASP A 70 -0.25 -5.28 7.11
N VAL A 71 -0.90 -4.15 7.38
CA VAL A 71 -0.42 -2.84 6.90
C VAL A 71 -0.18 -1.86 8.04
N TYR A 72 1.04 -1.32 8.11
CA TYR A 72 1.36 -0.19 8.99
C TYR A 72 1.25 1.12 8.22
N ILE A 73 0.48 2.07 8.76
CA ILE A 73 0.15 3.33 8.08
C ILE A 73 0.81 4.49 8.81
N TYR A 74 1.55 5.29 8.06
CA TYR A 74 2.18 6.52 8.51
C TYR A 74 1.60 7.68 7.71
N SER A 75 1.39 8.84 8.30
CA SER A 75 0.86 10.01 7.61
C SER A 75 1.85 11.17 7.67
N VAL A 76 1.96 11.91 6.58
CA VAL A 76 2.71 13.17 6.48
C VAL A 76 1.79 14.22 5.90
N ASP A 77 1.62 15.31 6.64
CA ASP A 77 0.93 16.50 6.16
C ASP A 77 1.94 17.39 5.42
N LEU A 78 1.85 17.45 4.09
CA LEU A 78 2.82 18.12 3.24
C LEU A 78 2.78 19.65 3.39
N GLU A 79 1.64 20.20 3.83
CA GLU A 79 1.50 21.63 4.12
C GLU A 79 2.26 21.99 5.40
N ARG A 80 2.10 21.17 6.45
CA ARG A 80 2.71 21.43 7.75
C ARG A 80 4.15 20.98 7.86
N GLU A 81 4.47 19.81 7.33
CA GLU A 81 5.77 19.13 7.51
C GLU A 81 6.68 19.29 6.30
N SER A 82 6.16 19.77 5.16
CA SER A 82 6.88 19.93 3.90
C SER A 82 7.51 18.62 3.37
N LEU A 83 8.35 18.73 2.35
CA LEU A 83 9.18 17.60 1.88
C LEU A 83 10.18 17.11 2.95
N ALA A 84 10.46 17.90 3.99
CA ALA A 84 11.28 17.47 5.11
C ALA A 84 10.62 16.35 5.92
N GLY A 85 9.30 16.42 6.17
CA GLY A 85 8.53 15.36 6.83
C GLY A 85 8.58 14.04 6.06
N VAL A 86 8.43 14.09 4.73
CA VAL A 86 8.54 12.90 3.88
C VAL A 86 9.94 12.29 3.96
N ARG A 87 11.01 13.10 3.94
CA ARG A 87 12.38 12.61 4.10
C ARG A 87 12.60 11.99 5.48
N ALA A 88 12.11 12.62 6.53
CA ALA A 88 12.21 12.11 7.90
C ALA A 88 11.48 10.77 8.03
N LEU A 89 10.30 10.62 7.43
CA LEU A 89 9.57 9.36 7.38
C LEU A 89 10.41 8.27 6.70
N LEU A 90 10.93 8.53 5.50
CA LEU A 90 11.72 7.56 4.73
C LEU A 90 13.06 7.20 5.37
N GLN A 91 13.59 8.05 6.25
CA GLN A 91 14.81 7.78 7.02
C GLN A 91 14.54 6.93 8.27
N ARG A 92 13.37 7.11 8.89
CA ARG A 92 13.01 6.44 10.14
C ARG A 92 12.35 5.09 9.91
N GLU A 93 11.53 4.99 8.87
CA GLU A 93 10.66 3.85 8.60
C GLU A 93 10.97 3.27 7.22
N GLN A 94 10.92 1.95 7.10
CA GLN A 94 11.08 1.27 5.81
C GLN A 94 9.76 1.33 5.03
N ILE A 95 9.51 2.40 4.27
CA ILE A 95 8.26 2.55 3.52
C ILE A 95 8.31 1.77 2.19
N ASP A 96 7.37 0.83 2.00
CA ASP A 96 7.25 0.05 0.77
C ASP A 96 6.44 0.78 -0.29
N ILE A 97 5.31 1.39 0.12
CA ILE A 97 4.41 2.15 -0.74
C ILE A 97 4.23 3.55 -0.16
N LEU A 98 4.43 4.57 -1.00
CA LEU A 98 4.18 5.96 -0.65
C LEU A 98 2.99 6.46 -1.49
N ALA A 99 1.82 6.56 -0.86
CA ALA A 99 0.59 7.04 -1.48
C ALA A 99 0.48 8.56 -1.32
N VAL A 100 0.35 9.27 -2.44
CA VAL A 100 0.16 10.72 -2.45
C VAL A 100 -1.32 11.01 -2.65
N ILE A 101 -1.88 11.77 -1.73
CA ILE A 101 -3.28 12.20 -1.72
C ILE A 101 -3.28 13.72 -1.88
N GLY A 102 -3.83 14.21 -2.98
CA GLY A 102 -3.69 15.62 -3.38
C GLY A 102 -3.64 15.78 -4.89
N PRO A 103 -3.30 17.00 -5.38
CA PRO A 103 -3.21 17.26 -6.81
C PRO A 103 -2.04 16.50 -7.46
N ASP A 104 -2.17 16.20 -8.76
CA ASP A 104 -1.17 15.42 -9.52
C ASP A 104 0.27 15.97 -9.42
N GLY A 105 0.42 17.31 -9.36
CA GLY A 105 1.72 17.96 -9.20
C GLY A 105 2.45 17.63 -7.88
N ALA A 106 1.74 17.16 -6.84
CA ALA A 106 2.37 16.67 -5.62
C ALA A 106 3.05 15.32 -5.85
N ALA A 107 2.42 14.42 -6.60
CA ALA A 107 2.95 13.08 -6.87
C ALA A 107 4.24 13.14 -7.68
N GLU A 108 4.36 14.07 -8.64
CA GLU A 108 5.59 14.28 -9.42
C GLU A 108 6.77 14.72 -8.56
N LYS A 109 6.54 15.68 -7.65
CA LYS A 109 7.55 16.17 -6.70
C LYS A 109 8.02 15.05 -5.78
N ILE A 110 7.09 14.26 -5.24
CA ILE A 110 7.42 13.11 -4.39
C ILE A 110 8.12 12.02 -5.18
N GLY A 111 7.68 11.72 -6.41
CA GLY A 111 8.32 10.77 -7.29
C GLY A 111 9.79 11.11 -7.58
N THR A 112 10.09 12.40 -7.76
CA THR A 112 11.46 12.90 -7.89
C THR A 112 12.26 12.72 -6.60
N LEU A 113 11.64 13.01 -5.44
CA LEU A 113 12.27 12.85 -4.13
C LEU A 113 12.68 11.40 -3.85
N ILE A 114 11.84 10.43 -4.23
CA ILE A 114 12.07 9.00 -3.97
C ILE A 114 12.70 8.28 -5.17
N ALA A 115 13.16 9.00 -6.18
CA ALA A 115 13.81 8.42 -7.35
C ALA A 115 15.05 7.61 -6.94
N GLY A 116 15.17 6.39 -7.47
CA GLY A 116 16.22 5.45 -7.09
C GLY A 116 16.02 4.74 -5.74
N SER A 117 14.99 5.11 -4.96
CA SER A 117 14.63 4.39 -3.75
C SER A 117 13.93 3.06 -4.03
N ARG A 118 13.86 2.25 -3.00
CA ARG A 118 13.14 0.98 -2.97
C ARG A 118 11.61 1.17 -2.88
N THR A 119 11.12 2.37 -2.56
CA THR A 119 9.71 2.68 -2.34
C THR A 119 8.94 2.84 -3.65
N VAL A 120 7.70 2.35 -3.68
CA VAL A 120 6.79 2.47 -4.83
C VAL A 120 5.83 3.63 -4.63
N LEU A 121 5.81 4.57 -5.58
CA LEU A 121 4.86 5.68 -5.58
C LEU A 121 3.47 5.20 -6.00
N LEU A 122 2.45 5.50 -5.21
CA LEU A 122 1.05 5.48 -5.61
C LEU A 122 0.59 6.92 -5.82
N ALA A 123 0.55 7.36 -7.08
CA ALA A 123 -0.02 8.66 -7.45
C ALA A 123 -1.55 8.68 -7.24
N PRO A 124 -2.17 9.87 -7.09
CA PRO A 124 -3.62 10.02 -7.05
C PRO A 124 -4.30 9.25 -8.18
N GLY A 125 -5.47 8.68 -7.86
CA GLY A 125 -6.28 7.93 -8.81
C GLY A 125 -7.67 8.54 -8.91
N ARG A 126 -8.31 8.37 -10.07
CA ARG A 126 -9.66 8.90 -10.31
C ARG A 126 -10.67 8.28 -9.36
N LEU A 127 -11.42 9.12 -8.66
CA LEU A 127 -12.61 8.71 -7.91
C LEU A 127 -13.75 8.37 -8.89
N ARG A 128 -14.38 7.20 -8.71
CA ARG A 128 -15.56 6.80 -9.50
C ARG A 128 -16.82 7.02 -8.66
N SER A 129 -17.78 7.77 -9.21
CA SER A 129 -19.01 8.17 -8.53
C SER A 129 -19.87 6.99 -8.06
N THR A 130 -19.83 5.88 -8.82
CA THR A 130 -20.63 4.67 -8.57
C THR A 130 -20.31 3.94 -7.26
N SER A 131 -19.24 4.32 -6.57
CA SER A 131 -18.81 3.70 -5.31
C SER A 131 -19.02 4.63 -4.10
N MET A 132 -19.53 5.85 -4.31
CA MET A 132 -19.54 6.87 -3.26
C MET A 132 -20.67 6.70 -2.24
N GLU A 133 -21.83 6.15 -2.64
CA GLU A 133 -22.93 5.90 -1.69
C GLU A 133 -22.59 4.78 -0.69
N ALA A 134 -22.07 3.66 -1.20
CA ALA A 134 -21.61 2.56 -0.36
C ALA A 134 -20.48 3.00 0.58
N PHE A 135 -19.49 3.72 0.04
CA PHE A 135 -18.43 4.33 0.84
C PHE A 135 -18.96 5.27 1.91
N THR A 136 -19.91 6.16 1.58
CA THR A 136 -20.47 7.12 2.53
C THR A 136 -21.14 6.42 3.71
N ASN A 137 -21.95 5.41 3.44
CA ASN A 137 -22.63 4.64 4.48
C ASN A 137 -21.63 3.87 5.35
N ALA A 138 -20.67 3.17 4.73
CA ALA A 138 -19.66 2.40 5.45
C ALA A 138 -18.74 3.29 6.30
N PHE A 139 -18.33 4.44 5.76
CA PHE A 139 -17.50 5.41 6.47
C PHE A 139 -18.24 6.00 7.68
N GLN A 140 -19.48 6.46 7.49
CA GLN A 140 -20.24 7.04 8.59
C GLN A 140 -20.54 6.00 9.67
N ALA A 141 -20.80 4.74 9.29
CA ALA A 141 -20.97 3.64 10.24
C ALA A 141 -19.67 3.36 11.03
N ALA A 142 -18.51 3.39 10.38
CA ALA A 142 -17.22 3.09 11.01
C ALA A 142 -16.69 4.21 11.92
N PHE A 143 -16.95 5.48 11.58
CA PHE A 143 -16.30 6.61 12.25
C PHE A 143 -17.24 7.62 12.91
N GLY A 144 -18.55 7.51 12.68
CA GLY A 144 -19.57 8.33 13.36
C GLY A 144 -19.71 9.77 12.84
N TYR A 145 -19.11 10.09 11.68
CA TYR A 145 -19.22 11.39 11.02
C TYR A 145 -19.20 11.21 9.49
N PRO A 146 -19.79 12.15 8.69
CA PRO A 146 -19.82 12.02 7.24
C PRO A 146 -18.44 12.20 6.61
N PRO A 147 -18.11 11.48 5.52
CA PRO A 147 -16.81 11.61 4.87
C PRO A 147 -16.66 12.93 4.10
N SER A 148 -15.43 13.40 4.02
CA SER A 148 -14.98 14.43 3.08
C SER A 148 -14.43 13.84 1.78
N THR A 149 -14.17 14.68 0.77
CA THR A 149 -13.47 14.27 -0.46
C THR A 149 -12.09 13.65 -0.17
N PRO A 150 -11.23 14.25 0.69
CA PRO A 150 -9.98 13.60 1.11
C PRO A 150 -10.15 12.21 1.72
N ALA A 151 -11.25 11.97 2.45
CA ALA A 151 -11.57 10.64 2.95
C ALA A 151 -11.79 9.63 1.82
N ALA A 152 -12.53 10.02 0.78
CA ALA A 152 -12.77 9.18 -0.38
C ALA A 152 -11.48 8.91 -1.17
N GLU A 153 -10.55 9.85 -1.23
CA GLU A 153 -9.24 9.66 -1.87
C GLU A 153 -8.35 8.72 -1.08
N GLY A 154 -8.35 8.82 0.26
CA GLY A 154 -7.73 7.84 1.15
C GLY A 154 -8.28 6.43 0.93
N TYR A 155 -9.61 6.29 0.89
CA TYR A 155 -10.29 5.03 0.60
C TYR A 155 -9.92 4.47 -0.78
N ASN A 156 -9.94 5.31 -1.81
CA ASN A 156 -9.53 4.91 -3.15
C ASN A 156 -8.06 4.45 -3.19
N ALA A 157 -7.16 5.13 -2.47
CA ALA A 157 -5.77 4.70 -2.37
C ALA A 157 -5.66 3.32 -1.70
N GLY A 158 -6.35 3.10 -0.57
CA GLY A 158 -6.36 1.80 0.10
C GLY A 158 -6.90 0.67 -0.78
N ARG A 159 -8.02 0.91 -1.48
CA ARG A 159 -8.58 -0.05 -2.44
C ARG A 159 -7.62 -0.40 -3.57
N ARG A 160 -6.86 0.58 -4.08
CA ARG A 160 -5.86 0.38 -5.13
C ARG A 160 -4.64 -0.38 -4.62
N VAL A 161 -4.24 -0.18 -3.36
CA VAL A 161 -3.21 -0.98 -2.69
C VAL A 161 -3.65 -2.44 -2.58
N ASP A 162 -4.84 -2.69 -2.03
CA ASP A 162 -5.36 -4.06 -1.89
C ASP A 162 -5.41 -4.81 -3.23
N VAL A 163 -5.99 -4.19 -4.27
CA VAL A 163 -6.10 -4.81 -5.61
C VAL A 163 -4.73 -5.10 -6.22
N ALA A 164 -3.72 -4.26 -5.95
CA ALA A 164 -2.37 -4.45 -6.46
C ALA A 164 -1.61 -5.54 -5.69
N VAL A 165 -1.73 -5.56 -4.35
CA VAL A 165 -0.95 -6.45 -3.47
C VAL A 165 -1.51 -7.87 -3.47
N ARG A 166 -2.85 -8.04 -3.42
CA ARG A 166 -3.50 -9.35 -3.29
C ARG A 166 -3.02 -10.40 -4.31
N PRO A 167 -2.99 -10.13 -5.64
CA PRO A 167 -2.54 -11.14 -6.60
C PRO A 167 -1.03 -11.38 -6.58
N LEU A 168 -0.25 -10.49 -5.96
CA LEU A 168 1.20 -10.61 -5.83
C LEU A 168 1.60 -11.35 -4.55
N GLY A 169 0.72 -11.40 -3.55
CA GLY A 169 1.00 -11.99 -2.24
C GLY A 169 2.09 -11.26 -1.45
N GLY A 170 2.37 -9.99 -1.77
CA GLY A 170 3.49 -9.24 -1.21
C GLY A 170 3.80 -7.95 -1.95
N VAL A 171 4.81 -7.23 -1.45
CA VAL A 171 5.29 -5.95 -2.01
C VAL A 171 6.68 -6.02 -2.64
N ASP A 172 7.26 -7.22 -2.74
CA ASP A 172 8.62 -7.42 -3.24
C ASP A 172 8.76 -7.19 -4.76
N ASP A 173 7.76 -7.60 -5.56
CA ASP A 173 7.74 -7.30 -7.01
C ASP A 173 7.23 -5.87 -7.26
N ARG A 174 8.16 -4.93 -7.08
CA ARG A 174 7.90 -3.50 -7.24
C ARG A 174 7.61 -3.09 -8.67
N ALA A 175 8.13 -3.85 -9.64
CA ALA A 175 7.81 -3.61 -11.03
C ALA A 175 6.34 -3.98 -11.30
N ALA A 176 5.87 -5.09 -10.75
CA ALA A 176 4.46 -5.47 -10.81
C ALA A 176 3.55 -4.49 -10.05
N LEU A 177 3.94 -4.05 -8.85
CA LEU A 177 3.19 -3.02 -8.11
C LEU A 177 3.04 -1.73 -8.91
N ARG A 178 4.13 -1.21 -9.51
CA ARG A 178 4.07 -0.02 -10.37
C ARG A 178 3.12 -0.20 -11.54
N ARG A 179 3.15 -1.36 -12.20
CA ARG A 179 2.22 -1.68 -13.30
C ARG A 179 0.77 -1.71 -12.81
N ALA A 180 0.49 -2.32 -11.65
CA ALA A 180 -0.84 -2.40 -11.07
C ALA A 180 -1.39 -1.01 -10.66
N PHE A 181 -0.56 -0.16 -10.07
CA PHE A 181 -0.94 1.22 -9.72
C PHE A 181 -1.23 2.08 -10.94
N ASN A 182 -0.45 1.92 -12.01
CA ASN A 182 -0.72 2.59 -13.29
C ASN A 182 -2.04 2.09 -13.92
N LYS A 183 -2.29 0.78 -13.90
CA LYS A 183 -3.53 0.19 -14.43
C LYS A 183 -4.78 0.72 -13.71
N SER A 184 -4.70 0.92 -12.40
CA SER A 184 -5.83 1.40 -11.57
C SER A 184 -5.97 2.92 -11.51
N ARG A 185 -5.11 3.69 -12.20
CA ARG A 185 -5.10 5.16 -12.10
C ARG A 185 -6.42 5.79 -12.54
N ASP A 186 -7.03 5.27 -13.59
CA ASP A 186 -8.26 5.82 -14.17
C ASP A 186 -9.54 5.27 -13.49
N GLY A 187 -9.35 4.55 -12.37
CA GLY A 187 -10.37 3.91 -11.54
C GLY A 187 -10.14 2.40 -11.43
N LEU A 188 -10.73 1.79 -10.40
CA LEU A 188 -10.81 0.34 -10.30
C LEU A 188 -11.95 -0.16 -11.19
N ASP A 189 -11.63 -1.08 -12.09
CA ASP A 189 -12.64 -1.82 -12.85
C ASP A 189 -13.49 -2.66 -11.88
N ARG A 190 -14.79 -2.79 -12.17
CA ARG A 190 -15.71 -3.63 -11.39
C ARG A 190 -15.40 -5.11 -11.56
#